data_AF-A0A183EUM8-F1
#
_entry.id   AF-A0A183EUM8-F1
#
_cell.length_a   1.000
_cell.length_b   1.000
_cell.length_c   1.000
_cell.angle_alpha   90.00
_cell.angle_beta   90.00
_cell.angle_gamma   90.00
#
_symmetry.space_group_name_H-M   'P 1'
#
loop_
_entity.id
_entity.type
_entity.pdbx_description
1 polymer ?
#
loop_
_entity_poly.entity_id
_entity_poly.type
_entity_poly.pdbx_seq_one_letter_code
_entity_poly.pdbx_strand_id
1 'polypeptide(L)'
;LHSWIGLSVVVFYFIQYLSGFTTFFFPGWSIPMRQLVLPFHQAFGLIILCFVAVTASVGISEQAAWHHKCWTVDHVLCGEHAVSTLVGVSILIFVTCVVAIVLNPRWRRLPLPEEESLHHLTNTD
;
A
#
# COMPACT_ATOMS: atom_id res chain seq x y z
N LEU A 1 -14.24 -7.43 -12.64
CA LEU A 1 -14.06 -6.78 -11.31
C LEU A 1 -12.63 -6.28 -11.14
N HIS A 2 -11.62 -7.11 -11.46
CA HIS A 2 -10.21 -6.76 -11.40
C HIS A 2 -9.86 -5.39 -11.99
N SER A 3 -10.25 -5.13 -13.24
CA SER A 3 -9.91 -3.90 -13.95
C SER A 3 -10.46 -2.62 -13.31
N TRP A 4 -11.69 -2.66 -12.78
CA TRP A 4 -12.31 -1.50 -12.13
C TRP A 4 -11.65 -1.16 -10.80
N ILE A 5 -11.37 -2.20 -9.99
CA ILE A 5 -10.63 -2.02 -8.73
C ILE A 5 -9.21 -1.53 -9.04
N GLY A 6 -8.53 -2.15 -10.01
CA GLY A 6 -7.17 -1.79 -10.38
C GLY A 6 -7.04 -0.35 -10.88
N LEU A 7 -7.94 0.11 -11.75
CA LEU A 7 -7.95 1.51 -12.19
C LEU A 7 -8.17 2.46 -11.01
N SER A 8 -9.10 2.15 -10.11
CA SER A 8 -9.37 2.97 -8.92
C SER A 8 -8.13 3.08 -8.04
N VAL A 9 -7.42 1.97 -7.80
CA VAL A 9 -6.18 1.91 -7.02
C VAL A 9 -5.09 2.76 -7.66
N VAL A 10 -4.91 2.70 -8.98
CA VAL A 10 -3.92 3.51 -9.70
C VAL A 10 -4.22 5.01 -9.53
N VAL A 11 -5.47 5.42 -9.72
CA VAL A 11 -5.89 6.82 -9.53
C VAL A 11 -5.62 7.29 -8.10
N PHE A 12 -6.04 6.52 -7.10
CA PHE A 12 -5.80 6.86 -5.69
C PHE A 12 -4.31 6.90 -5.35
N TYR A 13 -3.50 6.00 -5.90
CA TYR A 13 -2.04 6.02 -5.73
C TYR A 13 -1.42 7.31 -6.27
N PHE A 14 -1.83 7.79 -7.45
CA PHE A 14 -1.32 9.05 -7.99
C PHE A 14 -1.73 10.26 -7.15
N ILE A 15 -2.99 10.31 -6.68
CA ILE A 15 -3.45 11.38 -5.78
C ILE A 15 -2.64 11.36 -4.48
N GLN A 16 -2.42 10.17 -3.91
CA GLN A 16 -1.65 9.96 -2.70
C GLN A 16 -0.17 10.36 -2.89
N TYR A 17 0.42 10.01 -4.03
CA TYR A 17 1.79 10.36 -4.37
C TYR A 17 1.97 11.87 -4.54
N LEU A 18 1.12 12.52 -5.34
CA LEU A 18 1.20 13.97 -5.58
C LEU A 18 0.92 14.79 -4.31
N SER A 19 -0.08 14.39 -3.51
CA SER A 19 -0.35 15.05 -2.22
C SER A 19 0.80 14.86 -1.23
N GLY A 20 1.37 13.65 -1.14
CA GLY A 20 2.53 13.37 -0.30
C GLY A 20 3.77 14.16 -0.74
N PHE A 21 4.03 14.19 -2.04
CA PHE A 21 5.15 14.93 -2.62
C PHE A 21 5.05 16.42 -2.34
N THR A 22 3.90 17.04 -2.61
CA THR A 22 3.72 18.49 -2.42
C THR A 22 3.70 18.91 -0.96
N THR A 23 3.14 18.07 -0.07
CA THR A 23 3.04 18.34 1.37
C THR A 23 4.36 18.12 2.10
N PHE A 24 5.02 16.98 1.88
CA PHE A 24 6.16 16.53 2.70
C PHE A 24 7.53 16.68 2.02
N PHE A 25 7.59 16.85 0.70
CA PHE A 25 8.86 16.96 -0.04
C PHE A 25 9.06 18.35 -0.68
N PHE A 26 8.38 18.65 -1.79
CA PHE A 26 8.54 19.91 -2.52
C PHE A 26 7.22 20.33 -3.18
N PRO A 27 6.77 21.60 -3.06
CA PRO A 27 7.43 22.76 -2.45
C PRO A 27 7.46 22.72 -0.90
N GLY A 28 6.73 21.78 -0.29
CA GLY A 28 6.67 21.61 1.15
C GLY A 28 5.69 22.58 1.81
N TRP A 29 4.61 22.06 2.38
CA TRP A 29 3.58 22.89 3.02
C TRP A 29 4.01 23.35 4.43
N SER A 30 3.25 24.26 5.05
CA SER A 30 3.50 24.71 6.43
C SER A 30 3.37 23.56 7.44
N ILE A 31 4.07 23.67 8.57
CA ILE A 31 4.06 22.68 9.67
C ILE A 31 2.63 22.28 10.10
N PRO A 32 1.68 23.20 10.37
CA PRO A 32 0.33 22.81 10.79
C PRO A 32 -0.41 22.00 9.71
N MET A 33 -0.18 22.31 8.43
CA MET A 33 -0.78 21.55 7.34
C MET A 33 -0.17 20.16 7.21
N ARG A 34 1.15 20.02 7.37
CA ARG A 34 1.81 18.71 7.41
C ARG A 34 1.25 17.84 8.53
N GLN A 35 1.07 18.41 9.72
CA GLN A 35 0.49 17.71 10.88
C GLN A 35 -0.96 17.27 10.62
N LEU A 36 -1.75 18.11 9.95
CA LEU A 36 -3.14 17.78 9.58
C LEU A 36 -3.22 16.66 8.53
N VAL A 37 -2.37 16.70 7.49
CA VAL A 37 -2.41 15.77 6.35
C VAL A 37 -1.78 14.41 6.69
N LEU A 38 -0.77 14.39 7.57
CA LEU A 38 -0.02 13.18 7.91
C LEU A 38 -0.88 11.95 8.30
N PRO A 39 -1.86 12.05 9.23
CA PRO A 39 -2.68 10.88 9.59
C PRO A 39 -3.49 10.33 8.40
N PHE A 40 -4.02 11.21 7.54
CA PHE A 40 -4.72 10.80 6.33
C PHE A 40 -3.77 10.15 5.34
N HIS A 41 -2.60 10.76 5.11
CA HIS A 41 -1.59 10.20 4.22
C HIS A 41 -1.18 8.78 4.67
N GLN A 42 -0.94 8.57 5.95
CA GLN A 42 -0.61 7.24 6.48
C GLN A 42 -1.77 6.24 6.31
N ALA A 43 -2.99 6.63 6.66
CA ALA A 43 -4.16 5.76 6.55
C ALA A 43 -4.47 5.38 5.09
N PHE A 44 -4.56 6.35 4.18
CA PHE A 44 -4.81 6.11 2.76
C PHE A 44 -3.69 5.29 2.11
N GLY A 45 -2.43 5.52 2.48
CA GLY A 45 -1.30 4.72 2.01
C GLY A 45 -1.45 3.23 2.36
N LEU A 46 -1.85 2.92 3.59
CA LEU A 46 -2.12 1.54 4.01
C LEU A 46 -3.33 0.93 3.31
N ILE A 47 -4.42 1.70 3.16
CA ILE A 47 -5.61 1.24 2.42
C ILE A 47 -5.24 0.89 0.98
N ILE A 48 -4.51 1.77 0.28
CA ILE A 48 -4.06 1.54 -1.09
C ILE A 48 -3.22 0.26 -1.17
N LEU A 49 -2.27 0.05 -0.24
CA LEU A 49 -1.45 -1.17 -0.20
C LEU A 49 -2.30 -2.44 -0.09
N CYS A 50 -3.32 -2.45 0.79
CA CYS A 50 -4.24 -3.58 0.92
C CYS A 50 -5.05 -3.81 -0.36
N PHE A 51 -5.56 -2.74 -0.99
CA PHE A 51 -6.31 -2.84 -2.24
C PHE A 51 -5.44 -3.29 -3.42
N VAL A 52 -4.15 -2.96 -3.45
CA VAL A 52 -3.20 -3.52 -4.43
C VAL A 52 -3.11 -5.04 -4.27
N ALA A 53 -2.98 -5.55 -3.04
CA ALA A 53 -2.95 -6.98 -2.76
C ALA A 53 -4.24 -7.69 -3.22
N VAL A 54 -5.40 -7.09 -2.94
CA VAL A 54 -6.70 -7.60 -3.40
C VAL A 54 -6.76 -7.60 -4.93
N THR A 55 -6.37 -6.49 -5.57
CA THR A 55 -6.38 -6.37 -7.03
C THR A 55 -5.50 -7.43 -7.67
N ALA A 56 -4.27 -7.61 -7.17
CA ALA A 56 -3.34 -8.64 -7.65
C ALA A 56 -3.93 -10.05 -7.47
N SER A 57 -4.51 -10.35 -6.32
CA SER A 57 -5.12 -11.66 -6.03
C SER A 57 -6.30 -11.96 -6.94
N VAL A 58 -7.17 -10.98 -7.19
CA VAL A 58 -8.29 -11.11 -8.13
C VAL A 58 -7.79 -11.28 -9.56
N GLY A 59 -6.75 -10.56 -9.99
CA GLY A 59 -6.18 -10.69 -11.33
C GLY A 59 -5.53 -12.05 -11.57
N ILE A 60 -4.78 -12.56 -10.60
CA ILE A 60 -4.22 -13.92 -10.65
C ILE A 60 -5.34 -14.97 -10.74
N SER A 61 -6.40 -14.80 -9.94
CA SER A 61 -7.55 -15.72 -9.94
C SER A 61 -8.31 -15.68 -11.27
N GLU A 62 -8.50 -14.49 -11.85
CA GLU A 62 -9.15 -14.27 -13.15
C GLU A 62 -8.33 -14.91 -14.28
N GLN A 63 -7.01 -14.71 -14.28
CA GLN A 63 -6.11 -15.33 -15.25
C GLN A 63 -6.14 -16.86 -15.15
N ALA A 64 -6.05 -17.41 -13.93
CA ALA A 64 -6.10 -18.84 -13.69
C ALA A 64 -7.45 -19.45 -14.11
N ALA A 65 -8.56 -18.77 -13.83
CA ALA A 65 -9.90 -19.26 -14.16
C ALA A 65 -10.14 -19.37 -15.68
N TRP A 66 -9.56 -18.47 -16.47
CA TRP A 66 -9.79 -18.46 -17.92
C TRP A 66 -8.76 -19.23 -18.73
N HIS A 67 -7.53 -19.38 -18.23
CA HIS A 67 -6.44 -19.97 -19.00
C HIS A 67 -6.02 -21.35 -18.49
N HIS A 68 -6.20 -21.67 -17.20
CA HIS A 68 -5.77 -22.95 -16.65
C HIS A 68 -6.91 -23.97 -16.77
N LYS A 69 -6.80 -24.91 -17.71
CA LYS A 69 -7.83 -25.95 -17.94
C LYS A 69 -7.74 -27.13 -16.97
N CYS A 70 -6.59 -27.35 -16.35
CA CYS A 70 -6.34 -28.51 -15.50
C CYS A 70 -7.27 -28.60 -14.28
N TRP A 71 -7.63 -27.45 -13.71
CA TRP A 71 -8.52 -27.38 -12.55
C TRP A 71 -10.01 -27.48 -12.96
N THR A 72 -10.37 -26.86 -14.08
CA THR A 72 -11.76 -26.75 -14.53
C THR A 72 -12.26 -27.97 -15.29
N VAL A 73 -11.38 -28.69 -15.98
CA VAL A 73 -11.73 -29.87 -16.78
C VAL A 73 -11.34 -31.16 -16.05
N ASP A 74 -10.09 -31.27 -15.63
CA ASP A 74 -9.52 -32.52 -15.11
C ASP A 74 -9.57 -32.60 -13.58
N HIS A 75 -9.93 -31.51 -12.90
CA HIS A 75 -9.92 -31.36 -11.44
C HIS A 75 -8.58 -31.76 -10.77
N VAL A 76 -7.46 -31.59 -11.50
CA VAL A 76 -6.12 -31.87 -11.01
C VAL A 76 -5.34 -30.57 -10.79
N LEU A 77 -4.48 -30.58 -9.77
CA LEU A 77 -3.59 -29.45 -9.50
C LEU A 77 -2.37 -29.53 -10.42
N CYS A 78 -2.40 -28.80 -11.53
CA CYS A 78 -1.25 -28.69 -12.42
C CYS A 78 -0.23 -27.65 -11.93
N GLY A 79 1.01 -27.74 -12.44
CA GLY A 79 2.10 -26.84 -12.07
C GLY A 79 1.77 -25.35 -12.28
N GLU A 80 1.04 -25.01 -13.35
CA GLU A 80 0.60 -23.63 -13.63
C GLU A 80 -0.30 -23.08 -12.52
N HIS A 81 -1.29 -23.87 -12.09
CA HIS A 81 -2.19 -23.48 -11.00
C HIS A 81 -1.45 -23.42 -9.65
N ALA A 82 -0.51 -24.35 -9.42
CA ALA A 82 0.34 -24.32 -8.23
C ALA A 82 1.19 -23.04 -8.16
N VAL A 83 1.79 -22.62 -9.28
CA VAL A 83 2.58 -21.38 -9.36
C VAL A 83 1.71 -20.16 -9.12
N SER A 84 0.55 -20.05 -9.78
CA SER A 84 -0.37 -18.92 -9.55
C SER A 84 -0.82 -18.80 -8.09
N THR A 85 -1.17 -19.92 -7.46
CA THR A 85 -1.56 -19.95 -6.05
C THR A 85 -0.39 -19.60 -5.14
N LEU A 86 0.80 -20.13 -5.39
CA LEU A 86 2.01 -19.80 -4.62
C LEU A 86 2.31 -18.29 -4.69
N VAL A 87 2.27 -17.70 -5.88
CA VAL A 87 2.50 -16.26 -6.08
C VAL A 87 1.43 -15.46 -5.35
N GLY A 88 0.15 -15.80 -5.50
CA GLY A 88 -0.95 -15.12 -4.80
C GLY A 88 -0.80 -15.16 -3.28
N VAL A 89 -0.51 -16.33 -2.70
CA VAL A 89 -0.26 -16.48 -1.26
C VAL A 89 0.97 -15.69 -0.82
N SER A 90 2.06 -15.71 -1.60
CA SER A 90 3.27 -14.97 -1.27
C SER A 90 3.04 -13.45 -1.21
N ILE A 91 2.21 -12.90 -2.11
CA ILE A 91 1.81 -11.48 -2.10
C ILE A 91 1.03 -11.15 -0.83
N LEU A 92 0.07 -12.00 -0.45
CA LEU A 92 -0.74 -11.79 0.76
C LEU A 92 0.10 -11.85 2.03
N ILE A 93 1.03 -12.81 2.13
CA ILE A 93 1.98 -12.90 3.25
C ILE A 93 2.84 -11.65 3.30
N PHE A 94 3.42 -11.24 2.17
CA PHE A 94 4.27 -10.05 2.07
C PHE A 94 3.54 -8.79 2.54
N VAL A 95 2.34 -8.53 2.02
CA VAL A 95 1.56 -7.34 2.40
C VAL A 95 1.16 -7.39 3.88
N THR A 96 0.81 -8.57 4.40
CA THR A 96 0.50 -8.74 5.82
C THR A 96 1.71 -8.40 6.71
N CYS A 97 2.90 -8.87 6.34
CA CYS A 97 4.14 -8.54 7.05
C CYS A 97 4.41 -7.02 7.01
N VAL A 98 4.27 -6.39 5.85
CA VAL A 98 4.46 -4.93 5.71
C VAL A 98 3.47 -4.17 6.60
N VAL A 99 2.18 -4.54 6.59
CA VAL A 99 1.15 -3.91 7.44
C VAL A 99 1.49 -4.10 8.92
N ALA A 100 1.91 -5.30 9.33
CA ALA A 100 2.30 -5.58 10.71
C ALA A 100 3.51 -4.72 11.15
N ILE A 101 4.48 -4.50 10.27
CA ILE A 101 5.63 -3.64 10.53
C ILE A 101 5.21 -2.18 10.66
N VAL A 102 4.41 -1.67 9.70
CA VAL A 102 4.00 -0.26 9.66
C VAL A 102 3.08 0.10 10.83
N LEU A 103 2.20 -0.80 11.24
CA LEU A 103 1.28 -0.58 12.35
C LEU A 103 1.92 -0.75 13.74
N ASN A 104 3.14 -1.29 13.83
CA ASN A 104 3.79 -1.48 15.12
C ASN A 104 4.31 -0.15 15.69
N PRO A 105 3.70 0.38 16.78
CA PRO A 105 4.12 1.68 17.32
C PRO A 105 5.56 1.67 17.84
N ARG A 106 6.09 0.50 18.22
CA ARG A 106 7.46 0.33 18.72
C ARG A 106 8.53 0.58 17.65
N TRP A 107 8.17 0.44 16.37
CA TRP A 107 9.11 0.62 15.25
C TRP A 107 8.92 1.94 14.51
N ARG A 108 8.07 2.83 15.04
CA ARG A 108 7.87 4.16 14.48
C ARG A 108 9.16 5.00 14.63
N ARG A 109 9.55 5.72 13.57
CA ARG A 109 10.68 6.67 13.61
C ARG A 109 10.44 7.72 14.70
N LEU A 110 11.42 7.88 15.58
CA LEU A 110 11.50 8.98 16.53
C LEU A 110 12.03 10.23 15.82
N PRO A 111 11.57 11.45 16.19
CA PRO A 111 12.14 12.67 15.66
C PRO A 111 13.62 12.78 16.04
N LEU A 112 14.42 13.37 15.17
CA LEU A 112 15.82 13.67 15.49
C LEU A 112 15.88 14.86 16.48
N PRO A 113 16.90 14.95 17.35
CA PRO A 113 17.04 16.07 18.29
C PRO A 113 17.05 17.45 17.59
N GLU A 114 17.59 17.52 16.37
CA GLU A 114 17.58 18.73 15.55
C GLU A 114 16.17 19.14 15.13
N GLU A 115 15.30 18.18 14.77
CA GLU A 115 13.91 18.42 14.39
C GLU A 115 13.10 18.91 15.60
N GLU A 116 13.36 18.36 16.79
CA GLU A 116 12.73 18.77 18.04
C GLU A 116 13.13 20.21 18.43
N SER A 117 14.41 20.57 18.30
CA SER A 117 14.88 21.93 18.57
C SER A 117 14.27 22.97 17.62
N LEU A 118 14.12 22.63 16.33
CA LEU A 118 13.49 23.49 15.33
C LEU A 118 12.00 23.71 15.67
N HIS A 119 11.31 22.65 16.10
CA HIS A 119 9.92 22.75 16.55
C HIS A 119 9.75 23.67 17.75
N HIS A 120 10.68 23.64 18.72
CA HIS A 120 10.65 24.58 19.84
C HIS A 120 10.83 26.03 19.40
N LEU A 121 11.80 26.30 18.53
CA LEU A 121 12.05 27.65 18.01
C LEU A 121 10.84 28.20 17.25
N THR A 122 10.20 27.39 16.40
CA THR A 122 9.00 27.81 15.65
C THR A 122 7.74 27.99 16.52
N ASN A 123 7.72 27.50 17.76
CA ASN A 123 6.59 27.67 18.68
C ASN A 123 6.78 28.86 19.65
N THR A 124 8.01 29.38 19.77
CA THR A 124 8.33 30.51 20.66
C THR A 124 8.27 31.88 19.98
N ASP A 125 8.21 31.89 18.65
CA ASP A 125 8.02 33.08 17.80
C ASP A 125 6.54 33.27 17.42
#